data_AF-A0A6N6VYR6-F1
#
_entry.id   AF-A0A6N6VYR6-F1
#
_cell.length_a   1.000
_cell.length_b   1.000
_cell.length_c   1.000
_cell.angle_alpha   90.00
_cell.angle_beta   90.00
_cell.angle_gamma   90.00
#
_symmetry.space_group_name_H-M   'P 1'
#
loop_
_entity.id
_entity.type
_entity.pdbx_description
1 polymer ?
#
loop_
_entity_poly.entity_id
_entity_poly.type
_entity_poly.pdbx_seq_one_letter_code
_entity_poly.pdbx_strand_id
1 'polypeptide(L)'
;MYLNSHFRISGWLLPCGNWIECKPWEHIKSAKDIPYIIENKNKNRELQTLWDHPDEELLRAELAKIGMVKVCYYHIDADYLTHSQLKKLQDLYTISPLDEEIEFIGKIRIKIQVRLFLKIKDPDRLNKLF
;
A
#
# COMPACT_ATOMS: atom_id res chain seq x y z
N MET A 1 28.77 -6.46 9.05
CA MET A 1 27.61 -7.08 9.71
C MET A 1 26.49 -7.09 8.69
N TYR A 2 26.37 -8.16 7.90
CA TYR A 2 25.31 -8.25 6.89
C TYR A 2 24.00 -8.54 7.63
N LEU A 3 23.18 -7.50 7.83
CA LEU A 3 21.78 -7.68 8.16
C LEU A 3 21.12 -8.34 6.93
N ASN A 4 21.22 -9.67 6.85
CA ASN A 4 20.27 -10.51 6.13
C ASN A 4 18.93 -10.47 6.90
N SER A 5 18.38 -9.28 7.13
CA SER A 5 16.98 -9.15 7.46
C SER A 5 16.26 -9.24 6.14
N HIS A 6 15.68 -10.39 5.85
CA HIS A 6 14.64 -10.47 4.84
C HIS A 6 13.55 -9.49 5.27
N PHE A 7 13.63 -8.25 4.77
CA PHE A 7 12.66 -7.21 5.04
C PHE A 7 11.35 -7.66 4.40
N ARG A 8 10.41 -8.09 5.25
CA ARG A 8 9.21 -8.82 4.85
C ARG A 8 7.94 -8.06 5.22
N ILE A 9 7.89 -6.77 4.89
CA ILE A 9 6.66 -5.99 5.13
C ILE A 9 5.66 -6.33 4.06
N SER A 10 4.50 -6.85 4.46
CA SER A 10 3.42 -7.18 3.53
C SER A 10 2.09 -6.98 4.22
N GLY A 11 1.17 -6.27 3.56
CA GLY A 11 -0.10 -5.92 4.16
C GLY A 11 -0.83 -4.79 3.44
N TRP A 12 -1.86 -4.30 4.11
CA TRP A 12 -2.70 -3.20 3.68
C TRP A 12 -2.62 -2.03 4.64
N LEU A 13 -2.65 -0.84 4.07
CA LEU A 13 -2.67 0.39 4.82
C LEU A 13 -3.94 1.18 4.49
N LEU A 14 -4.76 1.40 5.51
CA LEU A 14 -6.04 2.09 5.39
C LEU A 14 -5.83 3.60 5.27
N PRO A 15 -6.83 4.36 4.78
CA PRO A 15 -6.75 5.83 4.67
C PRO A 15 -6.40 6.55 5.98
N CYS A 16 -6.83 5.99 7.11
CA CYS A 16 -6.55 6.51 8.45
C CYS A 16 -5.12 6.23 8.95
N GLY A 17 -4.32 5.44 8.23
CA GLY A 17 -2.98 5.02 8.64
C GLY A 17 -2.93 3.72 9.44
N ASN A 18 -4.06 3.02 9.62
CA ASN A 18 -4.07 1.71 10.26
C ASN A 18 -3.42 0.66 9.34
N TRP A 19 -2.49 -0.10 9.90
CA TRP A 19 -1.78 -1.17 9.20
C TRP A 19 -2.39 -2.53 9.51
N ILE A 20 -2.60 -3.33 8.46
CA ILE A 20 -3.12 -4.69 8.54
C ILE A 20 -2.13 -5.60 7.83
N GLU A 21 -1.40 -6.38 8.62
CA GLU A 21 -0.40 -7.31 8.09
C GLU A 21 -1.06 -8.52 7.41
N CYS A 22 -0.52 -8.94 6.26
CA CYS A 22 -0.91 -10.19 5.63
C CYS A 22 0.21 -10.73 4.74
N LYS A 23 0.15 -12.02 4.40
CA LYS A 23 1.15 -12.62 3.52
C LYS A 23 0.98 -12.11 2.08
N PRO A 24 2.05 -12.07 1.27
CA PRO A 24 1.99 -11.56 -0.11
C PRO A 24 0.98 -12.27 -1.02
N TRP A 25 0.76 -13.57 -0.81
CA TRP A 25 -0.21 -14.36 -1.59
C TRP A 25 -1.63 -14.30 -0.99
N GLU A 26 -1.83 -13.59 0.12
CA GLU A 26 -3.11 -13.48 0.83
C GLU A 26 -3.72 -12.08 0.73
N HIS A 27 -3.11 -11.12 0.00
CA HIS A 27 -3.56 -9.72 -0.03
C HIS A 27 -5.04 -9.55 -0.35
N ILE A 28 -5.55 -10.18 -1.41
CA ILE A 28 -6.94 -9.99 -1.82
C ILE A 28 -7.90 -10.67 -0.84
N LYS A 29 -7.54 -11.87 -0.37
CA LYS A 29 -8.31 -12.56 0.66
C LYS A 29 -8.39 -11.73 1.96
N SER A 30 -7.25 -11.23 2.44
CA SER A 30 -7.20 -10.43 3.67
C SER A 30 -7.97 -9.11 3.50
N ALA A 31 -7.94 -8.51 2.32
CA ALA A 31 -8.71 -7.30 2.03
C ALA A 31 -10.23 -7.52 2.21
N LYS A 32 -10.74 -8.68 1.80
CA LYS A 32 -12.16 -9.02 1.94
C LYS A 32 -12.63 -9.16 3.40
N ASP A 33 -11.70 -9.39 4.31
CA ASP A 33 -11.99 -9.53 5.75
C ASP A 33 -11.91 -8.19 6.51
N ILE A 34 -11.49 -7.10 5.86
CA ILE A 34 -11.34 -5.78 6.49
C ILE A 34 -12.72 -5.09 6.61
N PRO A 35 -13.16 -4.70 7.83
CA PRO A 35 -14.47 -4.06 8.03
C PRO A 35 -14.70 -2.81 7.17
N TYR A 36 -13.68 -1.96 7.03
CA TYR A 36 -13.72 -0.78 6.17
C TYR A 36 -14.05 -1.11 4.72
N ILE A 37 -13.48 -2.19 4.18
CA ILE A 37 -13.74 -2.61 2.79
C ILE A 37 -15.15 -3.19 2.70
N ILE A 38 -15.58 -4.01 3.67
CA ILE A 38 -16.93 -4.58 3.68
C ILE A 38 -18.00 -3.48 3.68
N GLU A 39 -17.81 -2.43 4.48
CA GLU A 39 -18.70 -1.26 4.49
C GLU A 39 -18.70 -0.52 3.14
N ASN A 40 -17.52 -0.32 2.53
CA ASN A 40 -17.41 0.33 1.22
C ASN A 40 -18.01 -0.51 0.10
N LYS A 41 -17.81 -1.84 0.12
CA LYS A 41 -18.45 -2.78 -0.79
C LYS A 41 -19.96 -2.60 -0.75
N ASN A 42 -20.59 -2.56 0.42
CA ASN A 42 -22.04 -2.41 0.52
C ASN A 42 -22.56 -1.08 -0.07
N LYS A 43 -21.70 -0.06 -0.18
CA LYS A 43 -22.04 1.27 -0.72
C LYS A 43 -21.62 1.48 -2.18
N ASN A 44 -20.77 0.62 -2.73
CA ASN A 44 -20.19 0.77 -4.07
C ASN A 44 -20.52 -0.42 -4.97
N ARG A 45 -21.26 -0.16 -6.05
CA ARG A 45 -21.70 -1.17 -7.02
C ARG A 45 -20.55 -1.82 -7.79
N GLU A 46 -19.48 -1.07 -8.09
CA GLU A 46 -18.30 -1.60 -8.80
C GLU A 46 -17.56 -2.61 -7.92
N LEU A 47 -17.28 -2.26 -6.66
CA LEU A 47 -16.69 -3.17 -5.68
C LEU A 47 -17.55 -4.42 -5.43
N GLN A 48 -18.88 -4.30 -5.44
CA GLN A 48 -19.76 -5.47 -5.34
C GLN A 48 -19.62 -6.40 -6.54
N THR A 49 -19.61 -5.82 -7.75
CA THR A 49 -19.53 -6.57 -9.00
C THR A 49 -18.20 -7.30 -9.11
N LEU A 50 -17.12 -6.66 -8.68
CA LEU A 50 -15.76 -7.20 -8.74
C LEU A 50 -15.38 -8.08 -7.55
N TRP A 51 -16.27 -8.25 -6.57
CA TRP A 51 -15.94 -8.94 -5.32
C TRP A 51 -15.50 -10.37 -5.54
N ASP A 52 -16.20 -11.12 -6.40
CA ASP A 52 -15.91 -12.52 -6.71
C ASP A 52 -15.51 -12.72 -8.18
N HIS A 53 -14.97 -11.66 -8.78
CA HIS A 53 -14.47 -11.70 -10.15
C HIS A 53 -13.18 -12.53 -10.22
N PRO A 54 -12.98 -13.35 -11.28
CA PRO A 54 -11.79 -14.20 -11.42
C PRO A 54 -10.49 -13.38 -11.63
N ASP A 55 -10.61 -12.18 -12.18
CA ASP A 55 -9.49 -11.25 -12.29
C ASP A 55 -9.40 -10.37 -11.04
N GLU A 56 -8.49 -10.74 -10.14
CA GLU A 56 -8.21 -10.03 -8.89
C GLU A 56 -7.55 -8.66 -9.08
N GLU A 57 -6.94 -8.39 -10.25
CA GLU A 57 -6.31 -7.09 -10.52
C GLU A 57 -7.35 -5.97 -10.64
N LEU A 58 -8.55 -6.29 -11.15
CA LEU A 58 -9.65 -5.34 -11.20
C LEU A 58 -10.13 -4.97 -9.80
N LEU A 59 -10.27 -5.95 -8.91
CA LEU A 59 -10.63 -5.70 -7.52
C LEU A 59 -9.55 -4.87 -6.82
N ARG A 60 -8.27 -5.18 -7.04
CA ARG A 60 -7.13 -4.41 -6.51
C ARG A 60 -7.21 -2.93 -6.92
N ALA A 61 -7.51 -2.65 -8.18
CA ALA A 61 -7.66 -1.29 -8.68
C ALA A 61 -8.81 -0.54 -7.98
N GLU A 62 -9.96 -1.20 -7.77
CA GLU A 62 -11.07 -0.58 -7.03
C GLU A 62 -10.73 -0.33 -5.55
N LEU A 63 -9.95 -1.22 -4.93
CA LEU A 63 -9.45 -1.00 -3.57
C LEU A 63 -8.55 0.25 -3.50
N ALA A 64 -7.68 0.46 -4.48
CA ALA A 64 -6.83 1.64 -4.55
C ALA A 64 -7.66 2.93 -4.65
N LYS A 65 -8.75 2.94 -5.44
CA LYS A 65 -9.67 4.09 -5.56
C LYS A 65 -10.34 4.49 -4.25
N ILE A 66 -10.61 3.55 -3.35
CA ILE A 66 -11.15 3.85 -2.01
C ILE A 66 -10.06 4.18 -0.98
N GLY A 67 -8.84 4.42 -1.44
CA GLY A 67 -7.69 4.85 -0.64
C GLY A 67 -6.96 3.73 0.07
N MET A 68 -7.19 2.46 -0.29
CA MET A 68 -6.40 1.35 0.24
C MET A 68 -5.02 1.32 -0.43
N VAL A 69 -3.98 1.16 0.38
CA VAL A 69 -2.61 1.04 -0.10
C VAL A 69 -2.14 -0.39 0.14
N LYS A 70 -1.75 -1.08 -0.93
CA LYS A 70 -1.16 -2.42 -0.84
C LYS A 70 0.35 -2.27 -0.71
N VAL A 71 0.93 -2.90 0.31
CA VAL A 71 2.38 -2.93 0.49
C VAL A 71 2.85 -4.37 0.38
N CYS A 72 3.83 -4.60 -0.49
CA CYS A 72 4.44 -5.90 -0.70
C CYS A 72 5.96 -5.74 -0.84
N TYR A 73 6.66 -5.94 0.27
CA TYR A 73 8.09 -5.77 0.44
C TYR A 73 8.54 -4.35 0.09
N TYR A 74 9.12 -4.15 -1.09
CA TYR A 74 9.58 -2.88 -1.59
C TYR A 74 8.57 -2.23 -2.55
N HIS A 75 7.46 -2.90 -2.87
CA HIS A 75 6.44 -2.37 -3.74
C HIS A 75 5.31 -1.74 -2.91
N ILE A 76 4.98 -0.49 -3.20
CA ILE A 76 3.85 0.22 -2.64
C ILE A 76 2.89 0.53 -3.78
N ASP A 77 1.74 -0.11 -3.76
CA ASP A 77 0.72 0.01 -4.77
C ASP A 77 -0.41 0.89 -4.23
N ALA A 78 -0.51 2.09 -4.81
CA ALA A 78 -1.32 3.20 -4.32
C ALA A 78 -1.62 4.20 -5.45
N ASP A 79 -2.85 4.70 -5.51
CA ASP A 79 -3.21 5.84 -6.37
C ASP A 79 -2.87 7.19 -5.73
N TYR A 80 -2.91 7.26 -4.40
CA TYR A 80 -2.66 8.47 -3.62
C TYR A 80 -2.36 8.08 -2.16
N LEU A 81 -1.54 8.88 -1.46
CA LEU A 81 -1.22 8.71 -0.04
C LEU A 81 -1.72 9.88 0.80
N THR A 82 -2.37 9.57 1.93
CA THR A 82 -2.65 10.57 2.98
C THR A 82 -1.41 10.81 3.86
N HIS A 83 -1.44 11.88 4.66
CA HIS A 83 -0.40 12.16 5.66
C HIS A 83 -0.22 11.02 6.66
N SER A 84 -1.33 10.43 7.15
CA SER A 84 -1.29 9.30 8.07
C SER A 84 -0.67 8.05 7.41
N GLN A 85 -0.98 7.82 6.13
CA GLN A 85 -0.40 6.72 5.37
C GLN A 85 1.09 6.91 5.13
N LEU A 86 1.52 8.10 4.71
CA LEU A 86 2.95 8.41 4.53
C LEU A 86 3.73 8.18 5.83
N LYS A 87 3.24 8.73 6.95
CA LYS A 87 3.89 8.55 8.24
C LYS A 87 4.00 7.07 8.60
N LYS A 88 2.93 6.30 8.44
CA LYS A 88 2.95 4.87 8.77
C LYS A 88 3.89 4.08 7.86
N LEU A 89 3.93 4.38 6.57
CA LEU A 89 4.89 3.78 5.64
C LEU A 89 6.32 4.11 6.07
N GLN A 90 6.61 5.36 6.41
CA GLN A 90 7.94 5.74 6.90
C GLN A 90 8.32 4.95 8.15
N ASP A 91 7.41 4.86 9.14
CA ASP A 91 7.62 4.04 10.34
C ASP A 91 7.95 2.59 9.98
N LEU A 92 7.20 2.00 9.03
CA LEU A 92 7.43 0.63 8.54
C LEU A 92 8.80 0.50 7.85
N TYR A 93 9.20 1.44 7.00
CA TYR A 93 10.48 1.38 6.27
C TYR A 93 11.69 1.87 7.07
N THR A 94 11.52 2.37 8.30
CA THR A 94 12.66 2.76 9.16
C THR A 94 13.59 1.59 9.49
N ILE A 95 13.06 0.37 9.52
CA ILE A 95 13.84 -0.85 9.79
C ILE A 95 14.51 -1.40 8.53
N SER A 96 14.23 -0.82 7.36
CA SER A 96 14.81 -1.22 6.07
C SER A 96 16.20 -0.62 5.87
N PRO A 97 17.14 -1.30 5.18
CA PRO A 97 18.41 -0.70 4.81
C PRO A 97 18.24 0.58 3.99
N LEU A 98 18.99 1.62 4.34
CA LEU A 98 18.87 2.96 3.74
C LEU A 98 19.20 3.03 2.24
N ASP A 99 19.99 2.07 1.75
CA ASP A 99 20.44 1.97 0.36
C ASP A 99 19.45 1.19 -0.53
N GLU A 100 18.43 0.56 0.05
CA GLU A 100 17.38 -0.13 -0.71
C GLU A 100 16.45 0.87 -1.42
N GLU A 101 15.80 0.41 -2.48
CA GLU A 101 14.81 1.18 -3.22
C GLU A 101 13.39 0.67 -2.92
N ILE A 102 12.47 1.61 -2.79
CA ILE A 102 11.03 1.37 -2.72
C ILE A 102 10.46 1.78 -4.08
N GLU A 103 9.63 0.93 -4.66
CA GLU A 103 8.91 1.19 -5.91
C GLU A 103 7.44 1.49 -5.62
N PHE A 104 7.02 2.71 -5.96
CA PHE A 104 5.62 3.11 -6.00
C PHE A 104 5.01 2.68 -7.32
N ILE A 105 3.95 1.89 -7.26
CA ILE A 105 3.18 1.38 -8.37
C ILE A 105 1.83 2.11 -8.34
N GLY A 106 1.74 3.23 -9.04
CA GLY A 106 0.49 3.97 -9.25
C GLY A 106 0.23 4.14 -10.74
N LYS A 107 -0.21 5.34 -11.15
CA LYS A 107 -0.31 5.73 -12.57
C LYS A 107 1.06 5.71 -13.25
N ILE A 108 2.09 6.12 -12.53
CA ILE A 108 3.49 6.04 -12.95
C ILE A 108 4.23 5.15 -11.94
N ARG A 109 5.26 4.45 -12.43
CA ARG A 109 6.19 3.71 -11.56
C ARG A 109 7.35 4.60 -11.16
N ILE A 110 7.57 4.75 -9.87
CA ILE A 110 8.66 5.56 -9.33
C ILE A 110 9.46 4.79 -8.31
N LYS A 111 10.78 4.83 -8.44
CA LYS A 111 11.72 4.26 -7.49
C LYS A 111 12.35 5.35 -6.65
N ILE A 112 12.33 5.17 -5.34
CA ILE A 112 12.89 6.11 -4.36
C ILE A 112 13.74 5.32 -3.37
N GLN A 113 14.97 5.75 -3.13
CA GLN A 113 15.79 5.17 -2.06
C GLN A 113 15.13 5.38 -0.70
N VAL A 114 15.19 4.37 0.18
CA VAL A 114 14.60 4.41 1.54
C VAL A 114 15.04 5.66 2.28
N ARG A 115 16.34 6.00 2.25
CA ARG A 115 16.87 7.22 2.91
C ARG A 115 16.25 8.53 2.45
N LEU A 116 15.79 8.60 1.20
CA LEU A 116 15.11 9.77 0.64
C LEU A 116 13.63 9.74 1.03
N PHE A 117 13.01 8.56 0.91
CA PHE A 117 11.63 8.33 1.31
C PHE A 117 11.37 8.74 2.78
N LEU A 118 12.26 8.35 3.70
CA LEU A 118 12.18 8.69 5.13
C LEU A 118 12.32 10.21 5.42
N LYS A 119 12.80 11.02 4.46
CA LYS A 119 12.95 12.47 4.60
C LYS A 119 11.76 13.26 4.07
N ILE A 120 10.83 12.62 3.37
CA ILE A 120 9.63 13.28 2.81
C ILE A 120 8.71 13.67 3.97
N LYS A 121 8.27 14.93 4.03
CA LYS A 121 7.37 15.39 5.10
C LYS A 121 5.95 15.70 4.63
N ASP A 122 5.81 15.83 3.31
CA ASP A 122 4.59 16.27 2.65
C ASP A 122 4.19 15.20 1.62
N PRO A 123 3.08 14.48 1.85
CA PRO A 123 2.58 13.48 0.93
C PRO A 123 2.08 14.10 -0.38
N ASP A 124 1.55 15.33 -0.39
CA ASP A 124 1.07 15.96 -1.63
C ASP A 124 2.22 16.19 -2.60
N ARG A 125 3.39 16.54 -2.07
CA ARG A 125 4.61 16.63 -2.87
C ARG A 125 5.02 15.27 -3.44
N LEU A 126 4.90 14.20 -2.66
CA LEU A 126 5.22 12.84 -3.13
C LEU A 126 4.20 12.37 -4.19
N ASN A 127 2.90 12.54 -3.95
CA ASN A 127 1.82 12.20 -4.89
C ASN A 127 1.88 12.99 -6.20
N LYS A 128 2.53 14.16 -6.23
CA LYS A 128 2.80 14.89 -7.48
C LYS A 128 3.93 14.31 -8.31
N LEU A 129 4.80 13.51 -7.68
CA LEU A 129 5.93 12.91 -8.36
C LEU A 129 5.51 11.67 -9.15
N PHE A 130 4.64 10.81 -8.60
CA PHE A 130 4.26 9.50 -9.18
C PHE A 130 2.80 9.44 -9.65
#